data_AF-A0A899S585-F1
#
_entry.id   AF-A0A899S585-F1
#
_cell.length_a   1.000
_cell.length_b   1.000
_cell.length_c   1.000
_cell.angle_alpha   90.00
_cell.angle_beta   90.00
_cell.angle_gamma   90.00
#
_symmetry.space_group_name_H-M   'P 1'
#
loop_
_entity.id
_entity.type
_entity.pdbx_description
1 polymer ?
#
loop_
_entity_poly.entity_id
_entity_poly.type
_entity_poly.pdbx_seq_one_letter_code
_entity_poly.pdbx_strand_id
1 'polypeptide(L)' 'YNFQLKPYNPEHKPPSVKDLVYLEPSPGFCEKNARLGIQGTHGRQCNDTSIG' A
#
# COMPACT_ATOMS: atom_id res chain seq x y z
N TYR A 1 -14.30 -23.00 -13.52
CA TYR A 1 -13.58 -21.75 -13.85
C TYR A 1 -12.72 -21.38 -12.66
N ASN A 2 -11.40 -21.60 -12.73
CA ASN A 2 -10.46 -21.22 -11.67
C ASN A 2 -9.83 -19.88 -12.04
N PHE A 3 -10.29 -18.79 -11.43
CA PHE A 3 -9.68 -17.48 -11.59
C PHE A 3 -8.49 -17.39 -10.63
N GLN A 4 -7.28 -17.43 -11.19
CA GLN A 4 -6.04 -17.30 -10.42
C GLN A 4 -5.44 -15.92 -10.70
N LEU A 5 -5.27 -15.12 -9.65
CA LEU A 5 -4.66 -13.80 -9.75
C LEU A 5 -3.21 -13.94 -10.22
N LYS A 6 -2.82 -13.14 -11.22
CA LYS A 6 -1.45 -13.10 -11.73
C LYS A 6 -0.70 -11.93 -11.10
N PRO A 7 0.58 -12.11 -10.73
CA PRO A 7 1.42 -11.00 -10.29
C PRO A 7 1.51 -9.91 -11.37
N TYR A 8 1.56 -8.65 -10.93
CA TYR A 8 1.81 -7.51 -11.83
C TYR A 8 3.21 -7.59 -12.47
N ASN A 9 4.21 -8.02 -11.70
CA ASN A 9 5.56 -8.29 -12.21
C ASN A 9 5.72 -9.80 -12.50
N PRO A 10 6.00 -10.21 -13.76
CA PRO A 10 6.17 -11.61 -14.15
C PRO A 10 7.29 -12.37 -13.42
N GLU A 11 8.29 -11.68 -12.86
CA GLU A 11 9.40 -12.30 -12.15
C GLU A 11 9.04 -12.71 -10.71
N HIS A 12 7.89 -12.26 -10.21
CA HIS A 12 7.45 -12.61 -8.86
C HIS A 12 6.78 -13.98 -8.82
N LYS A 13 6.94 -14.66 -7.68
CA LYS A 13 6.21 -15.90 -7.41
C LYS A 13 4.69 -15.62 -7.36
N PRO A 14 3.85 -16.56 -7.80
CA PRO A 14 2.41 -16.47 -7.63
C PRO A 14 2.02 -16.38 -6.15
N PRO A 15 0.97 -15.62 -5.79
CA PRO A 15 0.51 -15.52 -4.41
C PRO A 15 -0.12 -16.83 -3.92
N SER A 16 0.08 -17.12 -2.63
CA SER A 16 -0.55 -18.20 -1.87
C SER A 16 -1.89 -17.76 -1.27
N VAL A 17 -2.66 -18.71 -0.75
CA VAL A 17 -4.00 -18.48 -0.16
C VAL A 17 -3.98 -17.52 1.04
N LYS A 18 -2.83 -17.42 1.72
CA LYS A 18 -2.64 -16.56 2.90
C LYS A 18 -2.01 -15.20 2.55
N ASP A 19 -1.67 -14.97 1.29
CA ASP A 19 -1.01 -13.73 0.88
C ASP A 19 -2.04 -12.64 0.62
N LEU A 20 -1.74 -11.42 1.06
CA LEU A 20 -2.55 -10.24 0.74
C LEU A 20 -2.18 -9.73 -0.65
N VAL A 21 -3.19 -9.53 -1.48
CA VAL A 21 -3.07 -9.02 -2.86
C VAL A 21 -3.86 -7.74 -3.01
N TYR A 22 -3.33 -6.80 -3.80
CA TYR A 22 -3.97 -5.55 -4.14
C TYR A 22 -3.90 -5.34 -5.66
N LEU A 23 -4.84 -4.56 -6.19
CA LEU A 23 -4.94 -4.30 -7.64
C LEU A 23 -4.43 -2.91 -8.02
N GLU A 24 -4.52 -1.95 -7.09
CA GLU A 24 -4.21 -0.55 -7.34
C GLU A 24 -3.11 -0.06 -6.40
N PRO A 25 -2.18 0.77 -6.88
CA PRO A 25 -1.12 1.31 -6.04
C PRO A 25 -1.70 2.22 -4.94
N SER A 26 -1.05 2.24 -3.78
CA SER A 26 -1.40 3.14 -2.69
C SER A 26 -1.25 4.61 -3.08
N PRO A 27 -2.19 5.50 -2.71
CA PRO A 27 -2.02 6.93 -2.91
C PRO A 27 -0.93 7.50 -2.00
N GLY A 28 -0.49 8.73 -2.29
CA GLY A 28 0.40 9.46 -1.39
C GLY A 28 -0.31 9.94 -0.13
N PHE A 29 0.22 9.63 1.05
CA PHE A 29 -0.38 9.98 2.34
C PHE A 29 0.29 11.15 3.09
N CYS A 30 1.40 11.66 2.57
CA CYS A 30 2.18 12.72 3.23
C CYS A 30 1.41 14.05 3.28
N GLU A 31 0.85 14.44 2.14
CA GLU A 31 0.13 15.70 1.99
C GLU A 31 -1.39 15.51 2.11
N LYS A 32 -2.07 16.56 2.57
CA LYS A 32 -3.53 16.53 2.69
C LYS A 32 -4.20 16.45 1.31
N ASN A 33 -5.09 15.47 1.13
CA ASN A 33 -5.94 15.34 -0.04
C ASN A 33 -7.39 15.07 0.37
N ALA A 34 -8.18 16.14 0.44
CA ALA A 34 -9.59 16.08 0.85
C ALA A 34 -10.47 15.22 -0.09
N ARG A 35 -10.12 15.12 -1.38
CA ARG A 35 -10.89 14.31 -2.35
C ARG A 35 -10.81 12.82 -2.07
N LEU A 36 -9.67 12.37 -1.54
CA LEU A 36 -9.42 10.99 -1.16
C LEU A 36 -9.56 10.73 0.35
N GLY A 37 -9.99 11.73 1.13
CA GLY A 37 -10.10 11.63 2.59
C GLY A 37 -8.78 11.59 3.35
N ILE A 38 -7.65 11.89 2.69
CA ILE A 38 -6.31 11.82 3.27
C ILE A 38 -6.01 13.12 4.02
N GLN A 39 -5.64 13.02 5.30
CA GLN A 39 -5.38 14.19 6.15
C GLN A 39 -3.94 14.74 6.04
N GLY A 40 -3.00 13.95 5.52
CA GLY A 40 -1.57 14.26 5.57
C GLY A 40 -0.92 13.81 6.87
N THR A 41 0.40 13.97 6.98
CA THR A 41 1.19 13.53 8.14
C THR A 41 1.72 14.67 9.02
N HIS A 42 1.48 15.92 8.63
CA HIS A 42 1.96 17.11 9.33
C HIS A 42 1.40 17.17 10.76
N GLY A 43 2.26 17.42 11.75
CA GLY A 43 1.88 17.51 13.17
C GLY A 43 1.62 16.16 13.88
N ARG A 44 1.83 15.03 13.20
CA ARG A 44 1.79 13.71 13.87
C ARG A 44 3.02 13.53 14.75
N GLN A 45 2.83 12.91 15.91
CA GLN A 45 3.95 12.52 16.76
C GLN A 45 4.81 11.45 16.06
N CYS A 46 6.12 11.64 16.07
CA CYS A 46 7.11 10.68 15.56
C CYS A 46 7.81 9.96 16.73
N ASN A 47 8.47 8.85 16.42
CA ASN A 47 9.39 8.17 17.33
C ASN A 47 10.83 8.51 16.90
N ASP A 48 11.52 9.33 17.68
CA ASP A 48 12.87 9.85 17.36
C ASP A 48 13.99 8.80 17.43
N THR A 49 13.71 7.62 18.01
CA THR A 49 14.68 6.50 18.00
C THR A 49 14.65 5.69 16.71
N SER A 50 13.66 5.93 15.85
CA SER A 50 13.54 5.31 14.54
C SER A 50 14.47 6.00 13.54
N ILE A 51 14.98 5.23 12.56
CA ILE A 51 15.78 5.76 11.45
C ILE A 51 14.96 6.57 10.42
N GLY A 52 13.66 6.73 10.69
CA GLY A 52 12.69 7.42 9.84
C GLY A 52 11.61 8.07 10.68
#